data_AF-A0A414FYP4-F1
#
_entry.id   AF-A0A414FYP4-F1
#
_cell.length_a   1.000
_cell.length_b   1.000
_cell.length_c   1.000
_cell.angle_alpha   90.00
_cell.angle_beta   90.00
_cell.angle_gamma   90.00
#
_symmetry.space_group_name_H-M   'P 1'
#
loop_
_entity.id
_entity.type
_entity.pdbx_description
1 polymer ?
#
loop_
_entity_poly.entity_id
_entity_poly.type
_entity_poly.pdbx_seq_one_letter_code
_entity_poly.pdbx_strand_id
1 'polypeptide(L)' 'MNIASKVGSRIRTLREAAGLTQSELAATAYVTHQSVGNWERGNTLPDVQSL' A
#
# COMPACT_ATOMS: atom_id res chain seq x y z
N MET A 1 -8.90 8.01 13.95
CA MET A 1 -8.16 7.30 12.89
C MET A 1 -8.81 5.94 12.66
N ASN A 2 -9.32 5.65 11.46
CA ASN A 2 -9.97 4.37 11.17
C ASN A 2 -8.92 3.28 10.83
N ILE A 3 -9.36 2.02 10.70
CA ILE A 3 -8.47 0.87 10.44
C ILE A 3 -7.72 1.05 9.12
N ALA A 4 -8.40 1.49 8.06
CA ALA A 4 -7.80 1.69 6.74
C ALA A 4 -6.66 2.72 6.76
N SER A 5 -6.83 3.85 7.45
CA SER A 5 -5.76 4.86 7.59
C SER A 5 -4.55 4.32 8.38
N LYS A 6 -4.76 3.46 9.39
CA LYS A 6 -3.66 2.84 10.15
C LYS A 6 -2.87 1.86 9.27
N VAL A 7 -3.57 1.02 8.52
CA VAL A 7 -2.95 0.06 7.58
C VAL A 7 -2.20 0.81 6.48
N GLY A 8 -2.82 1.82 5.87
CA GLY A 8 -2.21 2.65 4.83
C GLY A 8 -0.93 3.34 5.29
N SER A 9 -0.94 3.94 6.48
CA SER A 9 0.26 4.55 7.06
C SER A 9 1.37 3.53 7.26
N ARG A 10 1.04 2.31 7.71
CA ARG A 10 2.03 1.25 7.94
C ARG A 10 2.63 0.74 6.62
N ILE A 11 1.82 0.57 5.59
CA ILE A 11 2.29 0.21 4.23
C ILE A 11 3.28 1.26 3.75
N ARG A 12 2.92 2.54 3.84
CA ARG A 12 3.78 3.65 3.44
C ARG A 12 5.12 3.65 4.18
N THR A 13 5.09 3.54 5.50
CA THR A 13 6.30 3.52 6.33
C THR A 13 7.24 2.37 5.95
N LEU A 14 6.70 1.16 5.75
CA LEU A 14 7.52 0.00 5.38
C LEU A 14 8.07 0.11 3.96
N ARG A 15 7.26 0.63 3.01
CA ARG A 15 7.69 0.87 1.63
C ARG A 15 8.87 1.86 1.59
N GLU A 16 8.73 3.00 2.28
CA GLU A 16 9.75 4.04 2.32
C GLU A 16 11.02 3.56 3.04
N ALA A 17 10.88 2.78 4.11
CA ALA A 17 12.02 2.15 4.79
C ALA A 17 12.77 1.14 3.90
N ALA A 18 12.07 0.50 2.96
CA ALA A 18 12.66 -0.38 1.96
C ALA A 18 13.24 0.37 0.74
N GLY A 19 13.13 1.71 0.68
CA GLY A 19 13.62 2.51 -0.45
C GLY A 19 12.80 2.36 -1.74
N LEU A 20 11.58 1.80 -1.64
CA LEU A 20 10.75 1.52 -2.81
C LEU A 20 9.83 2.70 -3.14
N THR A 21 9.61 2.94 -4.42
CA THR A 21 8.50 3.75 -4.93
C THR A 21 7.17 2.99 -4.84
N GLN A 22 6.04 3.69 -4.93
CA GLN A 22 4.72 3.03 -4.98
C GLN A 22 4.60 2.08 -6.18
N SER A 23 5.26 2.40 -7.30
CA SER A 23 5.25 1.57 -8.52
C SER A 23 6.04 0.29 -8.33
N GLU A 24 7.19 0.36 -7.66
CA GLU A 24 7.99 -0.83 -7.36
C GLU A 24 7.28 -1.74 -6.37
N LEU A 25 6.67 -1.18 -5.31
CA LEU A 25 5.82 -1.97 -4.40
C LEU A 25 4.68 -2.64 -5.16
N ALA A 26 3.99 -1.90 -6.02
CA ALA A 26 2.90 -2.41 -6.82
C ALA A 26 3.35 -3.58 -7.72
N ALA A 27 4.50 -3.44 -8.37
CA ALA A 27 5.08 -4.49 -9.20
C ALA A 27 5.41 -5.75 -8.38
N THR A 28 5.98 -5.59 -7.19
CA THR A 28 6.30 -6.73 -6.30
C THR A 28 5.08 -7.43 -5.73
N ALA A 29 3.97 -6.71 -5.53
CA ALA A 29 2.71 -7.23 -5.02
C ALA A 29 1.71 -7.61 -6.12
N TYR A 30 2.13 -7.58 -7.40
CA TYR A 30 1.28 -7.89 -8.56
C TYR A 30 -0.02 -7.09 -8.62
N VAL A 31 0.03 -5.82 -8.19
CA VAL A 31 -1.10 -4.88 -8.22
C VAL A 31 -0.76 -3.63 -9.04
N THR A 32 -1.75 -2.75 -9.21
CA THR A 32 -1.54 -1.46 -9.86
C THR A 32 -0.92 -0.44 -8.90
N HIS A 33 -0.20 0.54 -9.44
CA HIS A 33 0.26 1.71 -8.69
C HIS A 33 -0.90 2.42 -7.96
N GLN A 34 -2.07 2.51 -8.61
CA GLN A 34 -3.29 3.09 -8.04
C GLN A 34 -3.78 2.30 -6.81
N SER A 35 -3.65 0.97 -6.80
CA SER A 35 -4.00 0.12 -5.65
C SER A 35 -3.17 0.52 -4.43
N VAL A 36 -1.84 0.57 -4.59
CA VAL A 36 -0.92 1.01 -3.52
C VAL A 36 -1.24 2.43 -3.05
N GLY A 37 -1.45 3.36 -3.98
CA GLY A 37 -1.81 4.74 -3.63
C GLY A 37 -3.17 4.87 -2.92
N ASN A 38 -4.13 3.99 -3.21
CA ASN A 38 -5.41 3.93 -2.49
C ASN A 38 -5.25 3.34 -1.09
N TRP A 39 -4.42 2.31 -0.93
CA TRP A 39 -4.11 1.72 0.36
C TRP A 39 -3.42 2.73 1.28
N GLU A 40 -2.38 3.41 0.79
CA GLU A 40 -1.61 4.37 1.61
C GLU A 40 -2.44 5.59 2.05
N ARG A 41 -3.47 5.97 1.28
CA ARG A 41 -4.44 7.02 1.66
C ARG A 41 -5.59 6.50 2.54
N GLY A 42 -5.71 5.18 2.70
CA GLY A 42 -6.80 4.54 3.45
C GLY A 42 -8.15 4.55 2.74
N ASN A 43 -8.17 4.69 1.40
CA ASN A 43 -9.40 4.63 0.60
C ASN A 43 -9.94 3.20 0.47
N THR A 44 -9.03 2.24 0.38
CA THR A 44 -9.32 0.81 0.31
C THR A 44 -8.32 0.05 1.17
N LEU A 45 -8.67 -1.17 1.56
CA LEU A 45 -7.73 -2.10 2.18
C LEU A 45 -7.12 -3.02 1.11
N PRO A 46 -5.89 -3.52 1.31
CA PRO A 46 -5.42 -4.69 0.58
C PRO A 46 -6.35 -5.87 0.87
N ASP A 47 -6.71 -6.62 -0.15
CA ASP A 47 -7.40 -7.90 0.02
C ASP A 47 -6.40 -9.06 -0.02
N VAL A 48 -6.87 -10.26 0.35
CA VAL A 48 -6.04 -11.47 0.40
C VAL A 48 -5.57 -11.91 -1.00
N GLN A 49 -6.21 -11.45 -2.08
CA GLN A 49 -5.79 -11.76 -3.45
C GLN A 49 -4.65 -10.85 -3.93
N SER A 50 -4.50 -9.68 -3.28
CA SER A 50 -3.52 -8.65 -3.61
C SER A 50 -2.21 -8.75 -2.80
N LEU A 51 -2.03 -9.82 -2.02
CA LEU A 51 -0.87 -10.10 -1.14
C LEU A 51 -0.22 -11.42 -1.53
#